data_AF-A0A7V1MQ17-F1
#
_entry.id   AF-A0A7V1MQ17-F1
#
_cell.length_a   1.000
_cell.length_b   1.000
_cell.length_c   1.000
_cell.angle_alpha   90.00
_cell.angle_beta   90.00
_cell.angle_gamma   90.00
#
_symmetry.space_group_name_H-M   'P 1'
#
loop_
_entity.id
_entity.type
_entity.pdbx_description
1 polymer ?
#
loop_
_entity_poly.entity_id
_entity_poly.type
_entity_poly.pdbx_seq_one_letter_code
_entity_poly.pdbx_strand_id
1 'polypeptide(L)' 'MKNKAALHEPHPIKGKTVVPPHVIQDLKDRAKVGKTKYGTMLKTENGRDTLMDAYQEALNLVMYLRQAILKRKK' A
#
# COMPACT_ATOMS: atom_id res chain seq x y z
N MET A 1 14.18 21.88 -11.75
CA MET A 1 12.76 21.79 -11.37
C MET A 1 12.66 21.27 -9.93
N LYS A 2 11.95 21.94 -9.03
CA LYS A 2 11.79 21.50 -7.62
C LYS A 2 11.03 20.18 -7.56
N ASN A 3 11.42 19.28 -6.66
CA ASN A 3 10.79 17.98 -6.47
C ASN A 3 9.36 18.18 -5.93
N LYS A 4 8.34 17.70 -6.67
CA LYS A 4 6.93 17.78 -6.26
C LYS A 4 6.67 17.15 -4.87
N ALA A 5 7.52 16.21 -4.44
CA ALA A 5 7.44 15.61 -3.12
C ALA A 5 7.72 16.58 -1.95
N ALA A 6 8.24 17.79 -2.23
CA ALA A 6 8.60 18.78 -1.22
C ALA A 6 7.60 19.95 -1.10
N LEU A 7 6.47 19.90 -1.79
CA LEU A 7 5.44 20.94 -1.77
C LEU A 7 4.22 20.46 -0.95
N HIS A 8 3.63 21.37 -0.16
CA HIS A 8 2.42 21.08 0.60
C HIS A 8 1.17 21.19 -0.29
N GLU A 9 0.23 20.26 -0.14
CA GLU A 9 -1.01 20.23 -0.92
C GLU A 9 -2.06 21.17 -0.30
N PRO A 10 -2.96 21.74 -1.12
CA PRO A 10 -4.00 22.66 -0.65
C PRO A 10 -5.06 21.94 0.21
N HIS A 11 -5.87 22.73 0.92
CA HIS A 11 -6.98 22.21 1.72
C HIS A 11 -7.98 21.41 0.87
N PRO A 12 -8.54 20.32 1.41
CA PRO A 12 -9.53 19.51 0.70
C PRO A 12 -10.82 20.29 0.47
N ILE A 13 -11.43 20.09 -0.70
CA ILE A 13 -12.77 20.57 -1.06
C ILE A 13 -13.79 19.42 -0.99
N LYS A 14 -15.09 19.73 -1.16
CA LYS A 14 -16.18 18.73 -1.10
C LYS A 14 -15.97 17.61 -2.13
N GLY A 15 -15.80 16.38 -1.65
CA GLY A 15 -15.64 15.17 -2.46
C GLY A 15 -16.96 14.50 -2.87
N LYS A 16 -16.88 13.48 -3.74
CA LYS A 16 -18.03 12.69 -4.22
C LYS A 16 -18.14 11.30 -3.59
N THR A 17 -17.01 10.66 -3.33
CA THR A 17 -16.95 9.25 -2.93
C THR A 17 -16.28 9.12 -1.57
N VAL A 18 -16.89 8.36 -0.68
CA VAL A 18 -16.30 7.99 0.60
C VAL A 18 -15.32 6.84 0.36
N VAL A 19 -14.02 7.11 0.48
CA VAL A 19 -12.94 6.16 0.14
C VAL A 19 -12.81 4.97 1.12
N PRO A 20 -12.96 5.13 2.45
CA PRO A 20 -12.66 4.05 3.41
C PRO A 20 -13.35 2.69 3.16
N PRO A 21 -14.64 2.59 2.79
CA PRO A 21 -15.29 1.32 2.51
C PRO A 21 -14.62 0.50 1.40
N HIS A 22 -14.06 1.16 0.39
CA HIS A 22 -13.35 0.50 -0.71
C HIS A 22 -12.05 -0.14 -0.21
N VAL A 23 -11.28 0.59 0.61
CA VAL A 23 -10.04 0.06 1.22
C VAL A 23 -10.34 -1.12 2.16
N ILE A 24 -11.45 -1.05 2.92
CA ILE A 24 -11.89 -2.17 3.76
C ILE A 24 -12.18 -3.41 2.91
N GLN A 25 -12.80 -3.23 1.74
CA GLN A 25 -13.08 -4.34 0.83
C GLN A 25 -11.79 -4.95 0.26
N ASP A 26 -10.86 -4.11 -0.21
CA ASP A 26 -9.55 -4.57 -0.69
C ASP A 26 -8.79 -5.38 0.37
N LEU A 27 -8.86 -4.95 1.64
CA LEU A 27 -8.25 -5.67 2.77
C LEU A 27 -8.87 -7.06 2.98
N LYS A 28 -10.20 -7.17 2.90
CA LYS A 28 -10.90 -8.46 3.03
C LYS A 28 -10.49 -9.42 1.93
N ASP A 29 -10.48 -8.95 0.69
CA ASP A 29 -10.12 -9.76 -0.47
C ASP A 29 -8.66 -10.19 -0.42
N ARG A 30 -7.76 -9.27 -0.04
CA ARG A 30 -6.33 -9.57 0.14
C ARG A 30 -6.09 -10.61 1.23
N ALA A 31 -6.83 -10.53 2.34
CA ALA A 31 -6.73 -11.50 3.43
C ALA A 31 -7.22 -12.90 3.00
N LYS A 32 -8.31 -12.97 2.22
CA LYS A 32 -8.80 -14.23 1.63
C LYS A 32 -7.75 -14.89 0.74
N VAL A 33 -7.13 -14.13 -0.16
CA VAL A 33 -6.04 -14.62 -1.02
C VAL A 33 -4.87 -15.14 -0.17
N GLY A 34 -4.49 -14.40 0.87
CA GLY A 34 -3.46 -14.84 1.82
C GLY A 34 -3.79 -16.18 2.48
N LYS A 35 -5.02 -16.33 2.98
CA LYS A 35 -5.50 -17.59 3.58
C LYS A 35 -5.43 -18.75 2.60
N THR A 36 -5.88 -18.55 1.36
CA THR A 36 -5.82 -19.59 0.32
C THR A 36 -4.37 -19.98 0.01
N LYS A 37 -3.44 -19.02 -0.07
CA LYS A 37 -2.04 -19.27 -0.41
C LYS A 37 -1.24 -19.94 0.71
N TYR A 38 -1.46 -19.54 1.95
CA TYR A 38 -0.64 -19.94 3.10
C TYR A 38 -1.36 -20.85 4.10
N GLY A 39 -2.62 -21.23 3.84
CA GLY A 39 -3.43 -22.10 4.69
C GLY A 39 -4.01 -21.43 5.95
N THR A 40 -3.56 -20.22 6.31
CA THR A 40 -4.04 -19.45 7.47
C THR A 40 -4.15 -17.96 7.18
N MET A 41 -5.01 -17.28 7.91
CA MET A 41 -4.98 -15.81 8.02
C MET A 41 -3.71 -15.37 8.76
N LEU A 42 -3.28 -14.13 8.52
CA LEU A 42 -2.23 -13.50 9.31
C LEU A 42 -2.68 -13.41 10.77
N LYS A 43 -1.81 -13.84 11.69
CA LYS A 43 -2.00 -13.82 13.13
C LYS A 43 -0.73 -13.32 13.79
N THR A 44 -0.85 -12.74 14.98
CA THR A 44 0.31 -12.47 15.85
C THR A 44 0.97 -13.77 16.28
N GLU A 45 2.22 -13.69 16.77
CA GLU A 45 2.97 -14.83 17.31
C GLU A 45 3.15 -16.00 16.32
N ASN A 46 3.18 -15.71 15.02
CA ASN A 46 3.30 -16.68 13.94
C ASN A 46 4.76 -17.08 13.61
N GLY A 47 5.71 -16.72 14.47
CA GLY A 47 7.14 -16.98 14.27
C GLY A 47 7.84 -16.08 13.24
N ARG A 48 7.16 -15.09 12.67
CA ARG A 48 7.75 -14.13 11.71
C ARG A 48 8.07 -12.79 12.37
N ASP A 49 9.15 -12.17 11.94
CA ASP A 49 9.42 -10.77 12.26
C ASP A 49 8.51 -9.87 11.41
N THR A 50 7.42 -9.43 12.02
CA THR A 50 6.41 -8.60 11.36
C THR A 50 6.95 -7.22 10.98
N LEU A 51 7.93 -6.68 11.71
CA LEU A 51 8.53 -5.39 11.39
C LEU A 51 9.41 -5.50 10.13
N MET A 52 10.19 -6.58 10.04
CA MET A 52 11.00 -6.83 8.85
C MET A 52 10.12 -7.11 7.62
N ASP A 53 9.05 -7.88 7.78
CA ASP A 53 8.05 -8.10 6.71
C ASP A 53 7.46 -6.77 6.22
N ALA A 54 7.06 -5.89 7.15
CA ALA A 54 6.53 -4.58 6.80
C ALA A 54 7.55 -3.70 6.07
N TYR A 55 8.82 -3.73 6.50
CA TYR A 55 9.90 -2.99 5.84
C TYR A 55 10.14 -3.50 4.41
N GLN A 56 10.18 -4.82 4.21
CA GLN A 56 10.32 -5.42 2.88
C GLN A 56 9.15 -5.06 1.95
N GLU A 57 7.91 -5.05 2.45
CA GLU A 57 6.76 -4.62 1.65
C GLU A 57 6.80 -3.11 1.34
N ALA A 58 7.32 -2.28 2.24
CA ALA A 58 7.55 -0.87 1.96
C ALA A 58 8.60 -0.67 0.84
N LEU A 59 9.66 -1.49 0.80
CA LEU A 59 10.63 -1.46 -0.30
C LEU A 59 9.99 -1.87 -1.63
N ASN A 60 9.13 -2.91 -1.64
CA ASN A 60 8.36 -3.30 -2.82
C ASN A 60 7.51 -2.14 -3.36
N LEU A 61 6.81 -1.43 -2.46
CA LEU A 61 6.05 -0.23 -2.80
C LEU A 61 6.95 0.84 -3.46
N VAL A 62 8.09 1.16 -2.84
CA VAL A 62 9.04 2.16 -3.38
C VAL A 62 9.55 1.77 -4.76
N MET A 63 9.83 0.49 -5.00
CA MET A 63 10.24 -0.01 -6.32
C MET A 63 9.16 0.20 -7.38
N TYR A 64 7.89 -0.11 -7.08
CA TYR A 64 6.79 0.12 -8.03
C TYR A 64 6.57 1.60 -8.31
N LEU A 65 6.65 2.46 -7.29
CA LEU A 65 6.60 3.91 -7.47
C LEU A 65 7.74 4.41 -8.37
N ARG A 66 8.98 3.93 -8.14
CA ARG A 66 10.13 4.26 -8.99
C ARG A 66 9.90 3.81 -10.43
N GLN A 67 9.39 2.62 -10.66
CA GLN A 67 9.07 2.12 -12.00
C GLN A 67 8.05 3.03 -12.71
N ALA A 68 6.96 3.41 -12.02
CA ALA A 68 5.95 4.31 -12.58
C ALA A 68 6.53 5.70 -12.95
N ILE A 69 7.41 6.25 -12.10
CA ILE A 69 8.12 7.51 -12.38
C ILE A 69 9.00 7.37 -13.62
N LEU A 70 9.77 6.28 -13.74
CA LEU A 70 10.64 6.03 -14.90
C LEU A 70 9.84 5.89 -16.19
N LYS A 71 8.70 5.20 -16.16
CA LYS A 71 7.80 5.05 -17.32
C LYS A 71 7.23 6.38 -17.80
N ARG A 72 6.88 7.30 -16.89
CA ARG A 72 6.35 8.65 -17.22
C ARG A 72 7.38 9.62 -17.78
N LYS A 73 8.68 9.31 -17.67
CA LYS A 73 9.78 10.14 -18.18
C LYS A 73 10.23 9.75 -19.60
N LYS A 74 9.68 8.66 -20.15
CA LYS A 74 9.83 8.30 -21.57
C LYS A 74 8.71 8.96 -22.36
#